data_AF-A0A3M6AA43-F1
#
_entry.id   AF-A0A3M6AA43-F1
#
_cell.length_a   1.000
_cell.length_b   1.000
_cell.length_c   1.000
_cell.angle_alpha   90.00
_cell.angle_beta   90.00
_cell.angle_gamma   90.00
#
_symmetry.space_group_name_H-M   'P 1'
#
loop_
_entity.id
_entity.type
_entity.pdbx_description
1 polymer ?
#
loop_
_entity_poly.entity_id
_entity_poly.type
_entity_poly.pdbx_seq_one_letter_code
_entity_poly.pdbx_strand_id
1 'polypeptide(L)' 'MARVIRQRDAESLEPLDVTPLPKELEPMQHALNRLLTQIESVLERERRFIADAAHELRTPLTILRIHAQNAR' A
#
# COMPACT_ATOMS: atom_id res chain seq x y z
N MET A 1 -10.89 13.42 18.05
CA MET A 1 -10.52 13.10 16.65
C MET A 1 -9.28 13.86 16.16
N ALA A 2 -9.29 15.20 16.05
CA ALA A 2 -8.17 15.96 15.44
C ALA A 2 -6.77 15.69 16.07
N ARG A 3 -6.68 15.52 17.39
CA ARG A 3 -5.42 15.15 18.06
C ARG A 3 -4.90 13.78 17.62
N VAL A 4 -5.78 12.78 17.53
CA VAL A 4 -5.42 11.42 17.09
C VAL A 4 -4.91 11.45 15.66
N ILE A 5 -5.57 12.21 14.77
CA ILE A 5 -5.11 12.38 13.39
C ILE A 5 -3.73 13.04 13.34
N ARG A 6 -3.49 14.09 14.14
CA ARG A 6 -2.17 14.77 14.16
C ARG A 6 -1.03 13.93 14.75
N GLN A 7 -1.35 12.98 15.62
CA GLN A 7 -0.35 12.13 16.29
C GLN A 7 -0.09 10.83 15.54
N ARG A 8 -0.85 10.55 14.48
CA ARG A 8 -0.64 9.36 13.67
C ARG A 8 0.65 9.44 12.89
N ASP A 9 1.29 8.29 12.79
CA ASP A 9 2.33 8.06 11.81
C ASP A 9 1.79 8.25 10.38
N ALA A 10 2.58 8.90 9.52
CA ALA A 10 2.19 9.20 8.14
C ALA A 10 2.06 7.95 7.27
N GLU A 11 2.74 6.85 7.64
CA GLU A 11 2.72 5.57 6.96
C GLU A 11 1.64 4.63 7.50
N SER A 12 1.06 4.94 8.67
CA SER A 12 -0.03 4.15 9.23
C SER A 12 -1.30 4.33 8.42
N LEU A 13 -1.88 3.22 7.99
CA LEU A 13 -3.20 3.14 7.34
C LEU A 13 -4.24 2.43 8.22
N GLU A 14 -3.91 2.18 9.49
CA GLU A 14 -4.83 1.55 10.43
C GLU A 14 -6.11 2.38 10.58
N PRO A 15 -7.28 1.77 10.81
CA PRO A 15 -8.51 2.51 11.06
C PRO A 15 -8.37 3.50 12.23
N LEU A 16 -9.04 4.64 12.13
CA LEU A 16 -9.20 5.54 13.26
C LEU A 16 -10.19 4.93 14.24
N ASP A 17 -9.69 4.53 15.40
CA ASP A 17 -10.49 4.17 16.56
C ASP A 17 -10.52 5.35 17.53
N VAL A 18 -11.57 6.16 17.43
CA VAL A 18 -11.78 7.33 18.28
C VAL A 18 -13.13 7.21 18.94
N THR A 19 -13.14 6.68 20.16
CA THR A 19 -14.32 6.54 21.00
C THR A 19 -14.11 7.15 22.39
N PRO A 20 -15.15 7.76 23.00
CA PRO A 20 -16.47 8.07 22.42
C PRO A 20 -16.42 9.26 21.44
N LEU A 21 -17.36 9.28 20.49
CA LEU A 21 -17.50 10.35 19.49
C LEU A 21 -18.96 10.86 19.48
N PRO A 22 -19.21 12.17 19.29
CA PRO A 22 -20.54 12.68 18.99
C PRO A 22 -21.11 12.04 17.71
N LYS A 23 -22.43 11.79 17.70
CA LYS A 23 -23.13 11.10 16.59
C LYS A 23 -22.94 11.81 15.25
N GLU A 24 -22.80 13.13 15.27
CA GLU A 24 -22.60 13.97 14.10
C GLU A 24 -21.24 13.72 13.43
N LEU A 25 -20.25 13.21 14.18
CA LEU A 25 -18.90 12.95 13.69
C LEU A 25 -18.67 11.49 13.29
N GLU A 26 -19.54 10.56 13.69
CA GLU A 26 -19.45 9.14 13.30
C GLU A 26 -19.38 8.95 11.78
N PRO A 27 -20.21 9.62 10.94
CA PRO A 27 -20.13 9.48 9.49
C PRO A 27 -18.78 9.92 8.92
N MET A 28 -18.15 10.93 9.53
CA MET A 28 -16.84 11.43 9.12
C MET A 28 -15.73 10.42 9.45
N GLN A 29 -15.76 9.83 10.65
CA GLN A 29 -14.83 8.76 11.03
C GLN A 29 -14.97 7.56 10.08
N HIS A 30 -16.20 7.14 9.78
CA HIS A 30 -16.45 6.04 8.84
C HIS A 30 -15.95 6.35 7.42
N ALA A 31 -16.19 7.57 6.91
CA ALA A 31 -15.72 7.97 5.59
C ALA A 31 -14.18 7.96 5.52
N LEU A 32 -13.50 8.44 6.56
CA LEU A 32 -12.04 8.45 6.62
C LEU A 32 -11.47 7.04 6.72
N ASN A 33 -12.07 6.16 7.54
CA ASN A 33 -11.66 4.76 7.62
C ASN A 33 -11.83 4.04 6.27
N ARG A 34 -12.92 4.28 5.54
CA ARG A 34 -13.09 3.74 4.18
C ARG A 34 -11.99 4.20 3.22
N LEU A 35 -11.62 5.49 3.29
CA LEU A 35 -10.55 6.03 2.46
C LEU A 35 -9.20 5.36 2.78
N LEU A 36 -8.86 5.20 4.07
CA LEU A 36 -7.64 4.52 4.50
C LEU A 36 -7.57 3.08 3.97
N THR A 37 -8.67 2.31 4.10
CA THR A 37 -8.76 0.96 3.54
C THR A 37 -8.61 0.95 2.01
N GLN A 38 -9.15 1.94 1.30
CA GLN A 38 -9.00 2.03 -0.15
C GLN A 38 -7.54 2.29 -0.54
N ILE A 39 -6.84 3.17 0.18
CA ILE A 39 -5.41 3.46 -0.04
C ILE A 39 -4.57 2.20 0.20
N GLU A 40 -4.81 1.49 1.29
CA GLU A 40 -4.13 0.23 1.60
C GLU A 40 -4.29 -0.79 0.47
N SER A 41 -5.52 -0.95 -0.02
CA SER A 41 -5.84 -1.85 -1.13
C SER A 41 -5.11 -1.49 -2.43
N VAL A 42 -4.94 -0.20 -2.73
CA VAL A 42 -4.19 0.27 -3.91
C VAL A 42 -2.70 -0.02 -3.75
N LEU A 43 -2.11 0.33 -2.61
CA LEU A 43 -0.69 0.09 -2.34
C LEU A 43 -0.34 -1.39 -2.38
N GLU A 44 -1.22 -2.26 -1.88
CA GLU A 44 -1.02 -3.71 -1.92
C GLU A 44 -1.08 -4.27 -3.35
N ARG A 45 -1.90 -3.68 -4.23
CA ARG A 45 -1.87 -4.03 -5.66
C ARG A 45 -0.58 -3.57 -6.33
N GLU A 46 -0.13 -2.36 -6.03
CA GLU A 46 1.10 -1.81 -6.59
C GLU A 46 2.33 -2.63 -6.20
N ARG A 47 2.44 -3.01 -4.92
CA ARG A 47 3.54 -3.84 -4.42
C ARG A 47 3.60 -5.19 -5.14
N ARG A 48 2.45 -5.85 -5.30
CA ARG A 48 2.37 -7.12 -6.03
C ARG A 48 2.73 -6.96 -7.50
N PHE A 49 2.20 -5.94 -8.16
CA PHE A 49 2.54 -5.65 -9.55
C PHE A 49 4.05 -5.45 -9.76
N ILE A 50 4.72 -4.67 -8.89
CA ILE A 50 6.16 -4.47 -8.94
C ILE A 50 6.93 -5.78 -8.69
N ALA A 51 6.48 -6.59 -7.73
CA ALA A 51 7.09 -7.88 -7.42
C ALA A 51 7.00 -8.86 -8.60
N ASP A 52 5.82 -8.93 -9.23
CA ASP A 52 5.56 -9.78 -10.39
C ASP A 52 6.40 -9.33 -11.58
N ALA A 53 6.42 -8.02 -11.90
CA ALA A 53 7.24 -7.47 -12.97
C ALA A 53 8.74 -7.73 -12.73
N ALA A 54 9.23 -7.58 -11.50
CA ALA A 54 10.61 -7.88 -11.15
C ALA A 54 10.95 -9.37 -11.34
N HIS A 55 10.01 -10.26 -11.01
CA HIS A 55 10.16 -11.68 -11.26
C HIS A 55 10.18 -11.99 -12.76
N GLU A 56 9.23 -11.43 -13.52
CA GLU A 56 9.10 -11.62 -14.96
C GLU A 56 10.32 -11.11 -15.73
N LEU A 57 10.98 -10.03 -15.28
CA LEU A 57 12.19 -9.50 -15.92
C LEU A 57 13.45 -10.33 -15.58
N ARG A 58 13.51 -10.99 -14.41
CA ARG A 58 14.68 -11.77 -13.99
C ARG A 58 14.96 -12.95 -14.93
N THR A 59 13.90 -13.62 -15.40
CA THR A 59 13.98 -14.77 -16.31
C THR A 59 14.61 -14.42 -17.66
N PRO A 60 14.06 -13.47 -18.46
CA PRO A 60 14.64 -13.09 -19.75
C PRO A 60 16.03 -12.48 -19.59
N LEU A 61 16.30 -11.70 -18.53
CA LEU A 61 17.64 -11.18 -18.26
C LEU A 61 18.65 -12.31 -18.00
N THR A 62 18.24 -13.37 -17.30
CA THR A 62 19.07 -14.57 -17.08
C THR A 62 19.38 -15.26 -18.41
N ILE A 63 18.37 -15.42 -19.27
CA ILE A 63 18.53 -16.01 -20.61
C ILE A 63 19.51 -15.18 -21.44
N LEU A 64 19.35 -13.85 -21.48
CA LEU A 64 20.25 -12.95 -22.22
C LEU A 64 21.69 -13.04 -21.70
N ARG A 65 21.87 -13.14 -20.38
CA ARG A 65 23.19 -13.30 -19.75
C ARG A 65 23.86 -14.62 -20.13
N ILE A 66 23.11 -15.71 -20.23
CA ILE A 66 23.63 -17.02 -20.69
C ILE A 66 24.07 -16.94 -22.15
N HIS A 67 23.25 -16.35 -23.04
CA HIS A 67 23.63 -16.20 -24.44
C HIS A 67 24.89 -15.34 -24.61
N ALA A 68 25.00 -14.25 -23.86
CA ALA A 68 26.19 -13.39 -23.88
C ALA A 68 27.46 -14.11 -23.38
N GLN A 69 27.34 -15.07 -22.46
CA GLN A 69 28.45 -15.90 -22.00
C GLN A 69 28.88 -16.93 -23.06
N ASN A 70 27.92 -17.55 -23.75
CA ASN A 70 28.21 -18.55 -24.79
C ASN A 70 28.71 -17.96 -26.12
N ALA A 71 28.53 -16.65 -26.33
CA ALA A 71 29.03 -15.93 -27.50
C ALA A 71 30.49 -15.46 -27.37
N ARG A 72 31.14 -15.73 -26.23
CA ARG A 72 32.59 -15.58 -26.01
C ARG A 72 33.30 -16.90 -26.28
#